data_AF-A0A927F502-F1
#
_entry.id   AF-A0A927F502-F1
#
_cell.length_a   1.000
_cell.length_b   1.000
_cell.length_c   1.000
_cell.angle_alpha   90.00
_cell.angle_beta   90.00
_cell.angle_gamma   90.00
#
_symmetry.space_group_name_H-M   'P 1'
#
loop_
_entity.id
_entity.type
_entity.pdbx_description
1 polymer ?
#
loop_
_entity_poly.entity_id
_entity_poly.type
_entity_poly.pdbx_seq_one_letter_code
_entity_poly.pdbx_strand_id
1 'polypeptide(L)'
;MKKILYSSALLACGIALISCSSDLDTSADTGNAPQLTSVILDTAPSGAMSVEEARQKAVPGQPIVVTGQIGAAHDPFAASYASFILGDKALDFCNERPGDNCGSPWDACCEPKEKITALRASVQVLENGEPVSGSLKGVGGLTELDEVIVAGVVDPASTPQNLIINASGIYRGTAQ
;
A
#
# COMPACT_ATOMS: atom_id res chain seq x y z
N MET A 1 -20.09 -39.21 62.73
CA MET A 1 -18.87 -38.49 62.31
C MET A 1 -17.72 -39.48 62.48
N LYS A 2 -16.92 -39.95 61.53
CA LYS A 2 -16.66 -39.67 60.11
C LYS A 2 -16.62 -41.02 59.39
N LYS A 3 -17.31 -41.15 58.27
CA LYS A 3 -17.00 -42.14 57.23
C LYS A 3 -15.97 -41.49 56.32
N ILE A 4 -15.07 -42.28 55.73
CA ILE A 4 -14.77 -42.31 54.28
C ILE A 4 -13.55 -43.22 54.08
N LEU A 5 -13.84 -44.37 53.46
CA LEU A 5 -12.92 -45.32 52.83
C LEU A 5 -12.56 -44.84 51.41
N TYR A 6 -11.60 -45.57 50.82
CA TYR A 6 -11.31 -45.78 49.38
C TYR A 6 -10.13 -44.96 48.84
N SER A 7 -8.97 -45.61 48.69
CA SER A 7 -8.53 -46.55 47.64
C SER A 7 -7.96 -45.82 46.43
N SER A 8 -6.64 -45.92 46.33
CA SER A 8 -5.81 -45.58 45.18
C SER A 8 -6.20 -46.41 43.96
N ALA A 9 -6.39 -45.75 42.82
CA ALA A 9 -6.29 -46.39 41.52
C ALA A 9 -5.67 -45.38 40.53
N LEU A 10 -4.41 -45.63 40.18
CA LEU A 10 -3.73 -45.02 39.04
C LEU A 10 -4.51 -45.38 37.77
N LEU A 11 -4.88 -44.37 36.98
CA LEU A 11 -5.28 -44.54 35.59
C LEU A 11 -4.51 -43.53 34.73
N ALA A 12 -3.39 -43.99 34.19
CA ALA A 12 -2.66 -43.31 33.14
C ALA A 12 -3.46 -43.41 31.84
N CYS A 13 -3.94 -42.27 31.33
CA CYS A 13 -4.57 -42.17 30.02
C CYS A 13 -3.60 -41.42 29.10
N GLY A 14 -3.01 -42.16 28.15
CA GLY A 14 -2.20 -41.58 27.08
C GLY A 14 -3.08 -40.84 26.08
N ILE A 15 -2.70 -39.60 25.76
CA ILE A 15 -3.30 -38.81 24.69
C ILE A 15 -2.32 -38.82 23.54
N ALA A 16 -2.68 -39.52 22.47
CA ALA A 16 -1.97 -39.50 21.20
C ALA A 16 -2.63 -38.49 20.25
N LEU A 17 -1.77 -37.63 19.69
CA LEU A 17 -1.77 -37.00 18.36
C LEU A 17 -3.02 -36.26 17.86
N ILE A 18 -2.75 -35.02 17.43
CA ILE A 18 -3.17 -34.34 16.18
C ILE A 18 -3.32 -32.86 16.52
N SER A 19 -2.35 -32.05 16.12
CA SER A 19 -2.57 -30.61 16.02
C SER A 19 -1.90 -30.11 14.76
N CYS A 20 -2.75 -29.59 13.88
CA CYS A 20 -2.52 -29.03 12.57
C CYS A 20 -1.09 -28.54 12.30
N SER A 21 -0.49 -29.12 11.28
CA SER A 21 0.33 -28.34 10.35
C SER A 21 -0.59 -27.28 9.74
N SER A 22 -0.40 -26.02 10.10
CA SER A 22 -0.93 -24.92 9.30
C SER A 22 -0.07 -24.89 8.04
N ASP A 23 -0.53 -25.58 7.00
CA ASP A 23 -0.08 -25.29 5.65
C ASP A 23 -0.45 -23.83 5.39
N LEU A 24 0.57 -23.00 5.24
CA LEU A 24 0.44 -21.62 4.77
C LEU A 24 0.09 -21.72 3.30
N ASP A 25 -1.18 -21.96 3.02
CA ASP A 25 -1.77 -21.74 1.70
C ASP A 25 -1.60 -20.26 1.39
N THR A 26 -0.51 -19.97 0.67
CA THR A 26 -0.38 -18.78 -0.16
C THR A 26 -1.47 -18.89 -1.22
N SER A 27 -2.67 -18.46 -0.85
CA SER A 27 -3.72 -18.15 -1.80
C SER A 27 -3.20 -16.99 -2.64
N ALA A 28 -2.70 -17.31 -3.84
CA ALA A 28 -2.64 -16.32 -4.90
C ALA A 28 -4.09 -15.88 -5.17
N ASP A 29 -4.42 -14.70 -4.66
CA ASP A 29 -5.74 -14.08 -4.74
C ASP A 29 -6.06 -13.73 -6.21
N THR A 30 -6.74 -14.65 -6.90
CA THR A 30 -7.25 -14.44 -8.26
C THR A 30 -8.65 -13.83 -8.28
N GLY A 31 -9.20 -13.40 -7.13
CA GLY A 31 -10.56 -12.88 -7.02
C GLY A 31 -10.72 -11.43 -7.50
N ASN A 32 -9.67 -10.61 -7.35
CA ASN A 32 -9.76 -9.16 -7.47
C ASN A 32 -9.08 -8.55 -8.70
N ALA A 33 -8.47 -9.37 -9.57
CA ALA A 33 -7.75 -8.88 -10.74
C ALA A 33 -8.59 -7.97 -11.67
N PRO A 34 -9.89 -8.24 -11.91
CA PRO A 34 -10.73 -7.33 -12.70
C PRO A 34 -10.92 -5.96 -12.06
N GLN A 35 -11.13 -5.90 -10.75
CA GLN A 35 -11.31 -4.66 -9.99
C GLN A 35 -10.03 -3.82 -10.02
N LEU A 36 -8.88 -4.45 -9.80
CA LEU A 36 -7.58 -3.76 -9.84
C LEU A 36 -7.27 -3.22 -11.24
N THR A 37 -7.63 -3.96 -12.29
CA THR A 37 -7.39 -3.49 -13.68
C THR A 37 -8.35 -2.37 -14.06
N SER A 38 -9.55 -2.30 -13.46
CA SER A 38 -10.57 -1.29 -13.79
C SER A 38 -10.17 0.14 -13.45
N VAL A 39 -9.22 0.33 -12.53
CA VAL A 39 -8.69 1.66 -12.19
C VAL A 39 -7.55 2.10 -13.10
N ILE A 40 -7.04 1.25 -14.00
CA ILE A 40 -5.98 1.64 -14.93
C ILE A 40 -6.59 2.44 -16.09
N LEU A 41 -6.07 3.64 -16.32
CA LEU A 41 -6.56 4.55 -17.35
C LEU A 41 -5.65 4.53 -18.58
N ASP A 42 -6.25 4.63 -19.76
CA ASP A 42 -5.53 4.78 -21.04
C ASP A 42 -5.22 6.26 -21.38
N THR A 43 -5.86 7.20 -20.69
CA THR A 43 -5.71 8.65 -20.93
C THR A 43 -5.43 9.38 -19.63
N ALA A 44 -4.48 10.32 -19.69
CA ALA A 44 -4.10 11.16 -18.57
C ALA A 44 -5.28 12.01 -18.05
N PRO A 45 -5.62 11.94 -16.76
CA PRO A 45 -6.51 12.90 -16.13
C PRO A 45 -5.91 14.31 -16.16
N SER A 46 -6.73 15.32 -16.49
CA SER A 46 -6.30 16.72 -16.51
C SER A 46 -6.21 17.34 -15.12
N GLY A 47 -5.40 18.39 -14.97
CA GLY A 47 -5.37 19.20 -13.75
C GLY A 47 -4.62 18.56 -12.58
N ALA A 48 -3.66 17.68 -12.89
CA ALA A 48 -2.80 17.08 -11.89
C ALA A 48 -1.94 18.15 -11.21
N MET A 49 -1.89 18.09 -9.87
CA MET A 49 -0.95 18.86 -9.06
C MET A 49 0.13 17.93 -8.49
N SER A 50 1.27 18.48 -8.08
CA SER A 50 2.31 17.67 -7.44
C SER A 50 1.84 17.11 -6.09
N VAL A 51 2.56 16.14 -5.53
CA VAL A 51 2.27 15.62 -4.19
C VAL A 51 2.45 16.73 -3.15
N GLU A 52 3.47 17.58 -3.29
CA GLU A 52 3.71 18.75 -2.44
C GLU A 52 2.51 19.71 -2.43
N GLU A 53 2.00 20.04 -3.61
CA GLU A 53 0.82 20.91 -3.74
C GLU A 53 -0.43 20.25 -3.16
N ALA A 54 -0.62 18.96 -3.43
CA ALA A 54 -1.73 18.17 -2.89
C ALA A 54 -1.71 18.18 -1.36
N ARG A 55 -0.54 18.04 -0.73
CA ARG A 55 -0.38 18.08 0.72
C ARG A 55 -0.81 19.40 1.36
N GLN A 56 -0.79 20.50 0.60
CA GLN A 56 -1.22 21.82 1.07
C GLN A 56 -2.69 22.11 0.79
N LYS A 57 -3.23 21.57 -0.31
CA LYS A 57 -4.55 21.92 -0.86
C LYS A 57 -5.64 20.85 -0.62
N ALA A 58 -5.24 19.61 -0.33
CA ALA A 58 -6.17 18.49 -0.19
C ALA A 58 -7.17 18.74 0.95
N VAL A 59 -8.43 18.48 0.67
CA VAL A 59 -9.53 18.57 1.64
C VAL A 59 -10.21 17.21 1.68
N PRO A 60 -10.32 16.55 2.86
CA PRO A 60 -11.00 15.28 2.99
C PRO A 60 -12.40 15.27 2.36
N GLY A 61 -12.70 14.22 1.60
CA GLY A 61 -13.95 14.05 0.86
C GLY A 61 -14.03 14.82 -0.47
N GLN A 62 -13.04 15.61 -0.85
CA GLN A 62 -13.01 16.32 -2.14
C GLN A 62 -12.27 15.53 -3.22
N PRO A 63 -12.65 15.70 -4.50
CA PRO A 63 -11.93 15.12 -5.62
C PRO A 63 -10.54 15.73 -5.73
N ILE A 64 -9.57 14.92 -6.18
CA ILE A 64 -8.18 15.35 -6.38
C ILE A 64 -7.56 14.59 -7.56
N VAL A 65 -6.63 15.26 -8.26
CA VAL A 65 -5.77 14.65 -9.26
C VAL A 65 -4.32 14.98 -8.89
N VAL A 66 -3.49 13.96 -8.68
CA VAL A 66 -2.11 14.11 -8.19
C VAL A 66 -1.14 13.38 -9.11
N THR A 67 -0.04 14.03 -9.45
CA THR A 67 1.07 13.40 -10.19
C THR A 67 2.26 13.18 -9.28
N GLY A 68 2.98 12.08 -9.49
CA GLY A 68 4.19 11.77 -8.74
C GLY A 68 4.87 10.51 -9.27
N GLN A 69 5.81 9.98 -8.49
CA GLN A 69 6.53 8.75 -8.81
C GLN A 69 6.24 7.67 -7.76
N ILE A 70 5.96 6.44 -8.20
CA ILE A 70 5.78 5.31 -7.28
C ILE A 70 7.13 4.97 -6.66
N GLY A 71 7.23 5.11 -5.35
CA GLY A 71 8.49 4.99 -4.65
C GLY A 71 8.46 5.81 -3.39
N ALA A 72 9.64 6.32 -3.02
CA ALA A 72 9.83 7.02 -1.78
C ALA A 72 9.29 6.13 -0.63
N ALA A 73 9.81 4.92 -0.55
CA ALA A 73 9.66 3.96 0.52
C ALA A 73 10.50 2.75 0.13
N HIS A 74 10.99 1.99 1.09
CA HIS A 74 11.68 0.74 0.78
C HIS A 74 10.74 -0.23 0.06
N ASP A 75 9.52 -0.38 0.58
CA ASP A 75 8.44 -1.18 0.00
C ASP A 75 7.27 -0.24 -0.39
N PRO A 76 7.28 0.33 -1.61
CA PRO A 76 6.26 1.28 -2.00
C PRO A 76 4.92 0.62 -2.33
N PHE A 77 4.85 -0.68 -2.60
CA PHE A 77 3.61 -1.41 -2.83
C PHE A 77 3.26 -2.28 -1.63
N ALA A 78 2.00 -2.24 -1.19
CA ALA A 78 1.53 -3.22 -0.23
C ALA A 78 1.39 -4.61 -0.88
N ALA A 79 1.73 -5.66 -0.13
CA ALA A 79 1.69 -7.04 -0.63
C ALA A 79 0.26 -7.60 -0.72
N SER A 80 -0.60 -7.26 0.25
CA SER A 80 -1.92 -7.90 0.41
C SER A 80 -3.11 -7.01 0.08
N TYR A 81 -2.90 -5.72 -0.18
CA TYR A 81 -3.97 -4.78 -0.51
C TYR A 81 -3.53 -3.79 -1.57
N ALA A 82 -4.52 -3.22 -2.24
CA ALA A 82 -4.36 -2.42 -3.44
C ALA A 82 -3.90 -1.00 -3.10
N SER A 83 -2.66 -0.86 -2.65
CA SER A 83 -2.08 0.43 -2.32
C SER A 83 -0.64 0.58 -2.76
N PHE A 84 -0.22 1.83 -2.89
CA PHE A 84 1.18 2.19 -3.01
C PHE A 84 1.50 3.57 -2.42
N ILE A 85 2.78 3.86 -2.25
CA ILE A 85 3.31 5.17 -1.87
C ILE A 85 3.67 5.98 -3.12
N LEU A 86 3.14 7.19 -3.19
CA LEU A 86 3.41 8.17 -4.24
C LEU A 86 4.33 9.25 -3.67
N GLY A 87 5.55 9.32 -4.18
CA GLY A 87 6.52 10.36 -3.86
C GLY A 87 6.41 11.55 -4.81
N ASP A 88 6.68 12.75 -4.29
CA ASP A 88 6.90 13.94 -5.11
C ASP A 88 8.23 13.84 -5.88
N LYS A 89 8.29 14.43 -7.08
CA LYS A 89 9.51 14.52 -7.89
C LYS A 89 10.53 15.53 -7.33
N ALA A 90 10.19 16.30 -6.31
CA ALA A 90 11.12 17.14 -5.56
C ALA A 90 11.99 16.36 -4.55
N LEU A 91 11.74 15.05 -4.37
CA LEU A 91 12.62 14.14 -3.65
C LEU A 91 13.74 13.68 -4.58
N ASP A 92 14.98 13.66 -4.09
CA ASP A 92 16.08 12.96 -4.75
C ASP A 92 15.91 11.45 -4.53
N PHE A 93 15.50 10.73 -5.56
CA PHE A 93 15.41 9.27 -5.50
C PHE A 93 16.81 8.64 -5.58
N CYS A 94 16.99 7.46 -4.98
CA CYS A 94 18.29 6.81 -4.89
C CYS A 94 18.93 6.55 -6.27
N ASN A 95 18.15 6.27 -7.31
CA ASN A 95 18.65 6.11 -8.68
C ASN A 95 19.21 7.39 -9.31
N GLU A 96 18.87 8.56 -8.77
CA GLU A 96 19.30 9.86 -9.29
C GLU A 96 20.65 10.29 -8.72
N ARG A 97 21.18 9.54 -7.75
CA ARG A 97 22.44 9.84 -7.06
C ARG A 97 23.62 9.18 -7.80
N PRO A 98 24.51 9.95 -8.44
CA PRO A 98 25.63 9.36 -9.17
C PRO A 98 26.57 8.58 -8.26
N GLY A 99 26.85 7.32 -8.62
CA GLY A 99 27.76 6.45 -7.88
C GLY A 99 27.14 5.74 -6.67
N ASP A 100 25.85 5.93 -6.41
CA ASP A 100 25.12 5.13 -5.43
C ASP A 100 24.78 3.74 -6.01
N ASN A 101 24.99 2.68 -5.23
CA ASN A 101 24.66 1.30 -5.58
C ASN A 101 23.50 0.78 -4.72
N CYS A 102 22.59 1.68 -4.32
CA CYS A 102 21.44 1.35 -3.51
C CYS A 102 20.60 0.23 -4.14
N GLY A 103 20.30 -0.81 -3.36
CA GLY A 103 19.46 -1.94 -3.80
C GLY A 103 17.98 -1.59 -3.95
N SER A 104 17.57 -0.39 -3.51
CA SER A 104 16.22 0.16 -3.64
C SER A 104 16.28 1.51 -4.36
N PRO A 105 16.51 1.54 -5.70
CA PRO A 105 16.67 2.76 -6.48
C PRO A 105 15.46 3.73 -6.40
N TRP A 106 14.28 3.19 -6.10
CA TRP A 106 13.02 3.93 -5.93
C TRP A 106 12.81 4.53 -4.54
N ASP A 107 13.67 4.25 -3.56
CA ASP A 107 13.57 4.91 -2.26
C ASP A 107 14.16 6.33 -2.34
N ALA A 108 13.86 7.14 -1.35
CA ALA A 108 14.46 8.45 -1.13
C ALA A 108 15.10 8.51 0.26
N CYS A 109 15.57 7.38 0.79
CA CYS A 109 16.02 7.26 2.19
C CYS A 109 17.24 8.13 2.55
N CYS A 110 17.93 8.67 1.54
CA CYS A 110 19.03 9.63 1.71
C CYS A 110 18.54 11.06 2.00
N GLU A 111 17.26 11.35 1.79
CA GLU A 111 16.66 12.65 2.10
C GLU A 111 16.32 12.79 3.59
N PRO A 112 16.21 14.01 4.13
CA PRO A 112 15.70 14.23 5.48
C PRO A 112 14.31 13.61 5.66
N LYS A 113 14.08 12.96 6.81
CA LYS A 113 12.82 12.26 7.10
C LYS A 113 11.60 13.19 7.04
N GLU A 114 11.78 14.43 7.44
CA GLU A 114 10.73 15.46 7.42
C GLU A 114 10.37 15.83 5.98
N LYS A 115 11.36 15.92 5.09
CA LYS A 115 11.15 16.18 3.65
C LYS A 115 10.40 15.00 3.01
N ILE A 116 10.87 13.78 3.25
CA ILE A 116 10.19 12.52 2.88
C ILE A 116 8.72 12.53 3.31
N THR A 117 8.44 12.86 4.57
CA THR A 117 7.08 12.83 5.13
C THR A 117 6.17 13.89 4.51
N ALA A 118 6.73 15.07 4.20
CA ALA A 118 6.02 16.18 3.58
C ALA A 118 5.74 15.94 2.09
N LEU A 119 6.51 15.08 1.43
CA LEU A 119 6.48 14.86 -0.02
C LEU A 119 6.02 13.46 -0.42
N ARG A 120 5.18 12.82 0.42
CA ARG A 120 4.57 11.52 0.13
C ARG A 120 3.06 11.54 0.37
N ALA A 121 2.37 10.74 -0.43
CA ALA A 121 0.96 10.38 -0.26
C ALA A 121 0.80 8.86 -0.31
N SER A 122 -0.18 8.34 0.43
CA SER A 122 -0.64 6.96 0.30
C SER A 122 -1.76 6.92 -0.73
N VAL A 123 -1.69 5.99 -1.67
CA VAL A 123 -2.74 5.76 -2.67
C VAL A 123 -3.33 4.39 -2.40
N GLN A 124 -4.65 4.27 -2.41
CA GLN A 124 -5.35 3.00 -2.24
C GLN A 124 -6.55 2.89 -3.17
N VAL A 125 -6.91 1.67 -3.56
CA VAL A 125 -8.13 1.37 -4.31
C VAL A 125 -9.11 0.69 -3.35
N LEU A 126 -10.33 1.23 -3.30
CA LEU A 126 -11.38 0.74 -2.42
C LEU A 126 -12.49 0.03 -3.19
N GLU A 127 -13.06 -1.00 -2.57
CA GLU A 127 -14.34 -1.59 -2.95
C GLU A 127 -15.23 -1.60 -1.71
N ASN A 128 -16.43 -1.03 -1.81
CA ASN A 128 -17.37 -0.89 -0.69
C ASN A 128 -16.78 -0.23 0.57
N GLY A 129 -15.79 0.65 0.41
CA GLY A 129 -15.13 1.37 1.50
C GLY A 129 -13.95 0.64 2.14
N GLU A 130 -13.60 -0.56 1.67
CA GLU A 130 -12.45 -1.32 2.14
C GLU A 130 -11.38 -1.46 1.05
N PRO A 131 -10.08 -1.47 1.39
CA PRO A 131 -9.03 -1.71 0.41
C PRO A 131 -9.21 -3.04 -0.30
N VAL A 132 -9.17 -3.01 -1.63
CA VAL A 132 -9.24 -4.23 -2.44
C VAL A 132 -8.07 -5.14 -2.10
N SER A 133 -8.34 -6.43 -1.87
CA SER A 133 -7.27 -7.42 -1.65
C SER A 133 -6.42 -7.60 -2.91
N GLY A 134 -5.12 -7.80 -2.71
CA GLY A 134 -4.14 -7.96 -3.79
C GLY A 134 -3.32 -6.70 -4.07
N SER A 135 -2.04 -6.90 -4.38
CA SER A 135 -1.11 -5.80 -4.65
C SER A 135 -1.42 -5.09 -5.98
N LEU A 136 -1.18 -3.77 -6.03
CA LEU A 136 -1.17 -3.01 -7.29
C LEU A 136 0.10 -3.24 -8.12
N LYS A 137 1.14 -3.87 -7.56
CA LYS A 137 2.38 -4.14 -8.29
C LYS A 137 2.11 -5.08 -9.47
N GLY A 138 2.51 -4.65 -10.67
CA GLY A 138 2.31 -5.36 -11.93
C GLY A 138 0.94 -5.17 -12.58
N VAL A 139 -0.05 -4.63 -11.86
CA VAL A 139 -1.38 -4.30 -12.44
C VAL A 139 -1.20 -3.16 -13.44
N GLY A 140 -1.69 -3.33 -14.67
CA GLY A 140 -1.45 -2.34 -15.74
C GLY A 140 0.05 -2.12 -16.05
N GLY A 141 0.92 -3.03 -15.62
CA GLY A 141 2.37 -2.90 -15.74
C GLY A 141 3.02 -1.95 -14.73
N LEU A 142 2.30 -1.51 -13.69
CA LEU A 142 2.84 -0.62 -12.65
C LEU A 142 4.03 -1.25 -11.92
N THR A 143 5.12 -0.53 -11.85
CA THR A 143 6.33 -0.90 -11.10
C THR A 143 6.87 0.30 -10.33
N GLU A 144 7.86 0.06 -9.49
CA GLU A 144 8.62 1.14 -8.86
C GLU A 144 9.22 2.09 -9.92
N LEU A 145 9.47 3.35 -9.52
CA LEU A 145 9.91 4.46 -10.38
C LEU A 145 8.95 4.90 -11.47
N ASP A 146 7.80 4.24 -11.64
CA ASP A 146 6.80 4.72 -12.59
C ASP A 146 6.28 6.09 -12.17
N GLU A 147 6.32 7.03 -13.11
CA GLU A 147 5.55 8.26 -12.99
C GLU A 147 4.08 7.98 -13.28
N VAL A 148 3.21 8.45 -12.40
CA VAL A 148 1.77 8.22 -12.51
C VAL A 148 0.98 9.48 -12.21
N ILE A 149 -0.22 9.53 -12.78
CA ILE A 149 -1.27 10.49 -12.45
C ILE A 149 -2.41 9.71 -11.81
N VAL A 150 -2.75 10.07 -10.57
CA VAL A 150 -3.81 9.44 -9.78
C VAL A 150 -4.98 10.39 -9.68
N ALA A 151 -6.13 9.98 -10.19
CA ALA A 151 -7.41 10.63 -9.96
C ALA A 151 -8.16 9.89 -8.85
N GLY A 152 -8.78 10.63 -7.93
CA GLY A 152 -9.51 10.03 -6.83
C GLY A 152 -10.18 11.04 -5.91
N VAL A 153 -10.45 10.59 -4.69
CA VAL A 153 -11.01 11.41 -3.61
C VAL A 153 -10.05 11.37 -2.42
N VAL A 154 -9.85 12.51 -1.76
CA VAL A 154 -9.07 12.57 -0.52
C VAL A 154 -9.81 11.80 0.57
N ASP A 155 -9.17 10.79 1.14
CA ASP A 155 -9.79 9.94 2.15
C ASP A 155 -10.16 10.74 3.43
N PRO A 156 -11.31 10.46 4.07
CA PRO A 156 -11.70 11.10 5.34
C PRO A 156 -10.67 10.99 6.48
N ALA A 157 -9.84 9.95 6.49
CA ALA A 157 -8.77 9.74 7.47
C ALA A 157 -7.49 10.51 7.14
N SER A 158 -7.44 11.25 6.03
CA SER A 158 -6.31 12.11 5.69
C SER A 158 -6.08 13.18 6.77
N THR A 159 -4.81 13.45 7.05
CA THR A 159 -4.35 14.46 8.00
C THR A 159 -3.30 15.36 7.35
N PRO A 160 -2.94 16.50 7.95
CA PRO A 160 -1.84 17.33 7.44
C PRO A 160 -0.49 16.59 7.36
N GLN A 161 -0.32 15.51 8.12
CA GLN A 161 0.90 14.68 8.15
C GLN A 161 0.82 13.46 7.23
N ASN A 162 -0.38 13.04 6.83
CA ASN A 162 -0.60 11.86 5.99
C ASN A 162 -1.77 12.08 5.03
N LEU A 163 -1.47 12.31 3.75
CA LEU A 163 -2.47 12.37 2.69
C LEU A 163 -2.74 10.96 2.19
N ILE A 164 -4.02 10.58 2.16
CA ILE A 164 -4.48 9.31 1.62
C ILE A 164 -5.45 9.61 0.46
N ILE A 165 -5.22 8.96 -0.68
CA ILE A 165 -6.02 9.14 -1.89
C ILE A 165 -6.72 7.81 -2.20
N ASN A 166 -8.05 7.84 -2.21
CA ASN A 166 -8.87 6.75 -2.71
C ASN A 166 -8.95 6.87 -4.22
N ALA A 167 -8.11 6.11 -4.91
CA ALA A 167 -7.97 6.15 -6.35
C ALA A 167 -9.20 5.58 -7.04
N SER A 168 -9.72 6.34 -8.00
CA SER A 168 -10.71 5.89 -8.99
C SER A 168 -10.08 5.74 -10.38
N GLY A 169 -8.84 6.19 -10.55
CA GLY A 169 -8.11 6.11 -11.81
C GLY A 169 -6.61 6.33 -11.62
N ILE A 170 -5.79 5.52 -12.29
CA ILE A 170 -4.34 5.58 -12.29
C ILE A 170 -3.89 5.52 -13.75
N TYR A 171 -3.23 6.58 -14.20
CA TYR A 171 -2.58 6.63 -15.51
C TYR A 171 -1.07 6.51 -15.32
N ARG A 172 -0.42 5.57 -16.02
CA ARG A 172 1.04 5.46 -16.05
C ARG A 172 1.60 6.39 -17.12
N GLY A 173 2.31 7.43 -16.68
CA GLY A 173 2.86 8.48 -17.53
C GLY A 173 2.88 9.83 -16.84
N THR A 174 3.42 10.82 -17.55
CA THR A 174 3.55 12.20 -17.08
C THR A 174 2.29 13.01 -17.37
N ALA A 175 1.98 13.98 -16.51
CA ALA A 175 1.02 15.03 -16.85
C ALA A 175 1.46 15.77 -18.11
N GLN A 176 0.51 16.04 -19.03
CA GLN A 176 0.72 16.81 -20.25
C GLN A 176 0.66 18.32 -19.98
#